data_AF-A0A9D4Q6W4-F1
#
_entry.id   AF-A0A9D4Q6W4-F1
#
_cell.length_a   1.000
_cell.length_b   1.000
_cell.length_c   1.000
_cell.angle_alpha   90.00
_cell.angle_beta   90.00
_cell.angle_gamma   90.00
#
_symmetry.space_group_name_H-M   'P 1'
#
loop_
_entity.id
_entity.type
_entity.pdbx_description
1 polymer ?
#
loop_
_entity_poly.entity_id
_entity_poly.type
_entity_poly.pdbx_seq_one_letter_code
_entity_poly.pdbx_strand_id
1 'polypeptide(L)'
;MSSILSARAPGFPSAILTTHSHTNSVLHTSRPLDREQRPHYFLVAHVRDVARWEWQCNSSIEVLLSDVNDNPPVFGQKAYELALPEDTPAGRLVAHVHALDRDLVHQR
;
A
#
# COMPACT_ATOMS: atom_id res chain seq x y z
N MET A 1 -0.26 -35.71 9.16
CA MET A 1 -1.46 -34.93 9.50
C MET A 1 -1.60 -33.88 8.41
N SER A 2 -2.67 -33.91 7.64
CA SER A 2 -2.89 -32.95 6.54
C SER A 2 -3.87 -31.90 7.03
N SER A 3 -3.43 -30.65 7.10
CA SER A 3 -4.27 -29.51 7.47
C SER A 3 -4.40 -28.59 6.27
N ILE A 4 -5.60 -28.07 6.04
CA ILE A 4 -5.86 -27.08 4.98
C ILE A 4 -5.68 -25.70 5.61
N LEU A 5 -4.83 -24.87 5.01
CA LEU A 5 -4.65 -23.47 5.36
C LEU A 5 -5.33 -22.61 4.29
N SER A 6 -6.19 -21.70 4.70
CA SER A 6 -6.75 -20.66 3.83
C SER A 6 -6.59 -19.30 4.48
N ALA A 7 -6.40 -18.24 3.68
CA ALA A 7 -6.33 -16.87 4.16
C ALA A 7 -7.25 -16.02 3.32
N ARG A 8 -8.07 -15.19 3.99
CA ARG A 8 -9.00 -14.29 3.30
C ARG A 8 -8.97 -12.92 3.98
N ALA A 9 -8.97 -11.88 3.15
CA ALA A 9 -9.19 -10.51 3.57
C ALA A 9 -10.21 -9.84 2.64
N PRO A 10 -11.16 -9.05 3.18
CA PRO A 10 -11.99 -8.16 2.38
C PRO A 10 -11.12 -7.12 1.64
N GLY A 11 -11.19 -7.14 0.30
CA GLY A 11 -10.52 -6.16 -0.56
C GLY A 11 -9.02 -6.34 -0.74
N PHE A 12 -8.40 -7.41 -0.22
CA PHE A 12 -7.09 -7.83 -0.71
C PHE A 12 -7.32 -8.55 -2.04
N PRO A 13 -6.64 -8.16 -3.15
CA PRO A 13 -6.79 -8.88 -4.41
C PRO A 13 -6.39 -10.32 -4.16
N SER A 14 -7.38 -11.23 -4.26
CA SER A 14 -7.33 -12.65 -3.91
C SER A 14 -5.94 -13.15 -3.54
N ALA A 15 -5.65 -13.26 -2.24
CA ALA A 15 -4.41 -13.89 -1.80
C ALA A 15 -4.48 -15.36 -2.22
N ILE A 16 -3.65 -15.77 -3.18
CA ILE A 16 -3.48 -17.19 -3.47
C ILE A 16 -2.39 -17.65 -2.49
N LEU A 17 -2.80 -18.47 -1.53
CA LEU A 17 -1.87 -19.24 -0.72
C LEU A 17 -1.47 -20.48 -1.52
N THR A 18 -0.19 -20.56 -1.88
CA THR A 18 0.40 -21.80 -2.40
C THR A 18 1.10 -22.48 -1.24
N THR A 19 0.60 -23.65 -0.84
CA THR A 19 1.27 -24.51 0.14
C THR A 19 2.34 -25.31 -0.59
N HIS A 20 3.62 -25.09 -0.24
CA HIS A 20 4.74 -25.81 -0.86
C HIS A 20 5.12 -27.08 -0.08
N SER A 21 4.63 -27.24 1.15
CA SER A 21 4.75 -28.48 1.95
C SER A 21 3.87 -28.41 3.22
N HIS A 22 3.92 -29.46 4.06
CA HIS A 22 3.31 -29.46 5.40
C HIS A 22 3.92 -28.43 6.38
N THR A 23 5.05 -27.81 6.04
CA THR A 23 5.74 -26.84 6.90
C THR A 23 5.77 -25.42 6.31
N ASN A 24 5.68 -25.27 4.99
CA ASN A 24 5.87 -23.99 4.32
C ASN A 24 4.66 -23.60 3.46
N SER A 25 4.16 -22.40 3.70
CA SER A 25 3.11 -21.76 2.89
C SER A 25 3.59 -20.40 2.44
N VAL A 26 3.30 -20.05 1.18
CA VAL A 26 3.70 -18.75 0.59
C VAL A 26 2.46 -17.94 0.27
N LEU A 27 2.49 -16.67 0.67
CA LEU A 27 1.49 -15.67 0.33
C LEU A 27 1.93 -14.95 -0.94
N HIS A 28 1.06 -14.95 -1.96
CA HIS A 28 1.27 -14.19 -3.19
C HIS A 28 0.17 -13.16 -3.38
N THR A 29 0.53 -12.03 -3.99
CA THR A 29 -0.41 -11.03 -4.48
C THR A 29 -0.92 -11.48 -5.85
N SER A 30 -2.23 -11.45 -6.06
CA SER A 30 -2.81 -11.77 -7.39
C SER A 30 -2.83 -10.57 -8.34
N ARG A 31 -2.65 -9.36 -7.80
CA ARG A 31 -2.61 -8.09 -8.54
C ARG A 31 -1.57 -7.16 -7.89
N PRO A 32 -1.09 -6.14 -8.63
CA PRO A 32 -0.30 -5.06 -8.06
C PRO A 32 -1.03 -4.44 -6.87
N LEU A 33 -0.24 -4.06 -5.86
CA LEU A 33 -0.73 -3.35 -4.69
C LEU A 33 -0.29 -1.89 -4.79
N ASP A 34 -1.18 -1.00 -4.38
CA ASP A 34 -0.98 0.45 -4.40
C ASP A 34 -1.13 0.94 -2.95
N ARG A 35 -0.06 1.53 -2.40
CA ARG A 35 0.00 1.96 -1.00
C ARG A 35 -0.84 3.22 -0.81
N GLU A 36 -0.79 4.15 -1.75
CA GLU A 36 -1.54 5.41 -1.77
C GLU A 36 -3.04 5.15 -1.77
N GLN A 37 -3.47 4.06 -2.42
CA GLN A 37 -4.86 3.60 -2.32
C GLN A 37 -5.15 2.88 -1.00
N ARG A 38 -4.30 1.94 -0.57
CA ARG A 38 -4.53 1.14 0.64
C ARG A 38 -3.22 0.65 1.28
N PRO A 39 -2.79 1.26 2.40
CA PRO A 39 -1.45 1.01 2.97
C PRO A 39 -1.35 -0.26 3.82
N HIS A 40 -2.48 -0.82 4.27
CA HIS A 40 -2.49 -2.01 5.12
C HIS A 40 -3.68 -2.93 4.87
N TYR A 41 -3.48 -4.21 5.16
CA TYR A 41 -4.51 -5.25 5.03
C TYR A 41 -4.49 -6.17 6.24
N PHE A 42 -5.68 -6.55 6.70
CA PHE A 42 -5.87 -7.55 7.75
C PHE A 42 -6.37 -8.84 7.11
N LEU A 43 -5.53 -9.88 7.12
CA LEU A 43 -5.85 -11.23 6.67
C LEU A 43 -6.18 -12.09 7.89
N VAL A 44 -7.12 -13.01 7.73
CA VAL A 44 -7.36 -14.07 8.71
C VAL A 44 -6.93 -15.39 8.07
N ALA A 45 -5.90 -16.00 8.65
CA ALA A 45 -5.48 -17.36 8.35
C ALA A 45 -6.36 -18.34 9.12
N HIS A 46 -7.05 -19.24 8.43
CA HIS A 46 -7.86 -20.32 8.96
C HIS A 46 -7.16 -21.65 8.66
N VAL A 47 -6.85 -22.42 9.70
CA VAL A 47 -6.27 -23.76 9.60
C VAL A 47 -7.29 -24.76 10.08
N ARG A 48 -7.45 -25.86 9.34
CA ARG A 48 -8.36 -26.95 9.67
C ARG A 48 -7.68 -28.30 9.48
N ASP A 49 -7.84 -29.20 10.45
CA ASP A 49 -7.38 -30.59 10.31
C ASP A 49 -8.35 -31.37 9.41
N VAL A 50 -7.82 -32.10 8.42
CA VAL A 50 -8.62 -32.91 7.50
C VAL A 50 -9.18 -34.16 8.19
N ALA A 51 -8.46 -34.70 9.18
CA ALA A 51 -8.87 -35.91 9.90
C ALA A 51 -9.86 -35.61 11.04
N ARG A 52 -9.86 -34.38 11.58
CA ARG A 52 -10.76 -33.96 12.66
C ARG A 52 -11.39 -32.63 12.36
N TRP A 53 -12.61 -32.68 11.83
CA TRP A 53 -13.27 -31.51 11.27
C TRP A 53 -13.62 -30.41 12.28
N GLU A 54 -13.62 -30.75 13.57
CA GLU A 54 -13.86 -29.87 14.72
C GLU A 54 -12.60 -29.09 15.14
N TRP A 55 -11.42 -29.53 14.71
CA TRP A 55 -10.16 -28.87 15.04
C TRP A 55 -9.86 -27.81 13.99
N GLN A 56 -10.10 -26.57 14.37
CA GLN A 56 -9.82 -25.39 13.58
C GLN A 56 -9.24 -24.29 14.45
N CYS A 57 -8.36 -23.48 13.87
CA CYS A 57 -7.84 -22.29 14.52
C CYS A 57 -7.72 -21.14 13.52
N ASN A 58 -7.80 -19.92 14.05
CA ASN A 58 -7.65 -18.69 13.29
C ASN A 58 -6.45 -17.90 13.82
N SER A 59 -5.73 -17.25 12.92
CA SER A 59 -4.68 -16.30 13.25
C SER A 59 -4.83 -15.04 12.40
N SER A 60 -4.64 -13.88 13.01
CA SER A 60 -4.66 -12.60 12.32
C SER A 60 -3.27 -12.27 11.77
N ILE A 61 -3.22 -11.81 10.53
CA ILE A 61 -2.00 -11.37 9.86
C ILE A 61 -2.22 -9.94 9.40
N GLU A 62 -1.39 -9.03 9.89
CA GLU A 62 -1.34 -7.65 9.41
C GLU A 62 -0.26 -7.53 8.33
N VAL A 63 -0.66 -7.03 7.16
CA VAL A 63 0.25 -6.76 6.04
C VAL A 63 0.35 -5.25 5.88
N LEU A 64 1.55 -4.73 6.07
CA LEU A 64 1.89 -3.33 5.86
C LEU A 64 2.62 -3.19 4.53
N LEU A 65 2.17 -2.28 3.67
CA LEU A 65 2.87 -1.98 2.42
C LEU A 65 3.96 -0.94 2.65
N SER A 66 5.16 -1.27 2.19
CA SER A 66 6.26 -0.32 2.08
C SER A 66 5.98 0.68 0.96
N ASP A 67 6.34 1.93 1.20
CA ASP A 67 6.28 3.00 0.21
C ASP A 67 7.32 2.82 -0.90
N VAL A 68 6.92 3.17 -2.13
CA VAL A 68 7.77 3.25 -3.31
C VAL A 68 7.54 4.62 -3.91
N ASN A 69 8.61 5.31 -4.29
CA ASN A 69 8.50 6.63 -4.91
C ASN A 69 8.04 6.53 -6.36
N ASP A 70 6.73 6.39 -6.59
CA ASP A 70 6.10 6.26 -7.90
C ASP A 70 5.09 7.38 -8.23
N ASN A 71 4.89 8.35 -7.33
CA ASN A 71 4.07 9.54 -7.56
C ASN A 71 4.93 10.80 -7.66
N PRO A 72 5.20 11.36 -8.86
CA PRO A 72 5.97 12.58 -8.95
C PRO A 72 5.23 13.79 -8.33
N PRO A 73 5.95 14.80 -7.80
CA PRO A 73 5.33 16.01 -7.27
C PRO A 73 4.46 16.73 -8.32
N VAL A 74 3.23 17.08 -7.94
CA VAL A 74 2.25 17.75 -8.81
C VAL A 74 1.97 19.16 -8.33
N PHE A 75 2.16 20.15 -9.21
CA PHE A 75 1.78 21.54 -8.94
C PHE A 75 0.26 21.73 -8.96
N GLY A 76 -0.24 22.65 -8.13
CA GLY A 76 -1.68 22.94 -8.06
C GLY A 76 -2.27 23.60 -9.31
N GLN A 77 -1.44 24.20 -10.17
CA GLN A 77 -1.86 24.84 -11.41
C GLN A 77 -0.95 24.42 -12.57
N LYS A 78 -1.51 24.37 -13.79
CA LYS A 78 -0.74 24.09 -15.02
C LYS A 78 0.14 25.27 -15.44
N ALA A 79 -0.29 26.49 -15.14
CA ALA A 79 0.42 27.72 -15.39
C ALA A 79 0.14 28.68 -14.23
N TYR A 80 1.15 29.44 -13.82
CA TYR A 80 1.05 30.50 -12.83
C TYR A 80 1.33 31.82 -13.53
N GLU A 81 0.31 32.65 -13.70
CA GLU A 81 0.41 33.96 -14.35
C GLU A 81 0.33 35.06 -13.30
N LEU A 82 1.24 36.03 -13.41
CA LEU A 82 1.41 37.10 -12.44
C LEU A 82 1.71 38.39 -13.21
N ALA A 83 1.07 39.48 -12.81
CA ALA A 83 1.38 40.82 -13.32
C ALA A 83 2.24 41.56 -12.28
N LEU A 84 3.34 42.14 -12.73
CA LEU A 84 4.26 42.92 -11.90
C LEU A 84 4.35 44.36 -12.43
N PRO A 85 4.24 45.37 -11.55
CA PRO A 85 4.57 46.74 -11.90
C PRO A 85 6.04 46.89 -12.31
N GLU A 86 6.32 47.79 -13.24
CA GLU A 86 7.68 48.05 -13.75
C GLU A 86 8.62 48.65 -12.70
N ASP A 87 8.07 49.34 -11.70
CA ASP A 87 8.78 49.95 -10.58
C ASP A 87 9.03 48.96 -9.43
N THR A 88 8.81 47.67 -9.65
CA THR A 88 9.06 46.63 -8.62
C THR A 88 10.54 46.63 -8.20
N PRO A 89 10.84 46.76 -6.90
CA PRO A 89 12.21 46.80 -6.41
C PRO A 89 12.92 45.45 -6.54
N ALA A 90 14.25 45.49 -6.70
CA ALA A 90 15.08 44.29 -6.75
C ALA A 90 14.96 43.46 -5.46
N GLY A 91 14.84 42.14 -5.62
CA GLY A 91 14.70 41.20 -4.50
C GLY A 91 13.26 41.01 -4.00
N ARG A 92 12.25 41.63 -4.63
CA ARG A 92 10.83 41.34 -4.34
C ARG A 92 10.51 39.87 -4.63
N LEU A 93 9.97 39.16 -3.64
CA LEU A 93 9.36 37.84 -3.87
C LEU A 93 8.12 38.00 -4.75
N VAL A 94 8.14 37.34 -5.91
CA VAL A 94 7.10 37.45 -6.95
C VAL A 94 6.02 36.38 -6.77
N ALA A 95 6.45 35.14 -6.52
CA ALA A 95 5.55 34.03 -6.29
C ALA A 95 6.21 32.96 -5.43
N HIS A 96 5.36 32.23 -4.72
CA HIS A 96 5.70 31.00 -4.04
C HIS A 96 4.77 29.92 -4.55
N VAL A 97 5.34 28.89 -5.18
CA VAL A 97 4.59 27.76 -5.74
C VAL A 97 4.87 26.51 -4.93
N HIS A 98 3.85 25.68 -4.80
CA HIS A 98 3.93 24.42 -4.08
C HIS A 98 3.53 23.27 -5.00
N ALA A 99 4.27 22.18 -4.92
CA ALA A 99 3.92 20.89 -5.49
C ALA A 99 3.65 19.90 -4.36
N LEU A 100 2.72 18.97 -4.60
CA LEU A 100 2.36 17.92 -3.65
C LEU A 100 2.70 16.57 -4.25
N ASP A 101 3.39 15.77 -3.46
CA ASP A 101 3.73 14.38 -3.71
C ASP A 101 2.84 13.51 -2.81
N ARG A 102 2.38 12.36 -3.31
CA ARG A 102 1.49 11.45 -2.57
C ARG A 102 2.24 10.32 -1.86
N ASP A 103 3.50 10.13 -2.20
CA ASP A 103 4.36 9.14 -1.57
C ASP A 103 4.68 9.56 -0.13
N LEU A 104 5.03 8.60 0.73
CA LEU A 104 5.50 8.95 2.06
C LEU A 104 6.86 9.61 1.96
N VAL A 105 7.07 10.67 2.76
CA VAL A 105 8.41 11.26 2.88
C VAL A 105 9.35 10.21 3.45
N HIS A 106 10.30 9.74 2.63
CA HIS A 106 11.30 8.78 3.06
C HIS A 106 12.06 9.37 4.25
N GLN A 107 11.89 8.82 5.45
CA GLN A 107 12.71 9.16 6.59
C GLN A 107 14.12 8.62 6.31
N ARG A 108 15.08 9.52 6.09
CA ARG A 108 16.50 9.19 5.97
C ARG A 108 17.08 8.70 7.29
#